data_AF-A0A9X1UMI9-F1
#
_entry.id   AF-A0A9X1UMI9-F1
#
_cell.length_a   1.000
_cell.length_b   1.000
_cell.length_c   1.000
_cell.angle_alpha   90.00
_cell.angle_beta   90.00
_cell.angle_gamma   90.00
#
_symmetry.space_group_name_H-M   'P 1'
#
loop_
_entity.id
_entity.type
_entity.pdbx_description
1 polymer ?
#
loop_
_entity_poly.entity_id
_entity_poly.type
_entity_poly.pdbx_seq_one_letter_code
_entity_poly.pdbx_strand_id
1 'polypeptide(L)' 'MSSQNSLDLDIALRKIHELAIADGDLGFAYWHAIGQLLRRAGDMQDEIDFLTRELERCRAILARNCG' A
#
# COMPACT_ATOMS: atom_id res chain seq x y z
N MET A 1 0.78 -11.62 -14.08
CA MET A 1 -0.66 -11.27 -14.13
C MET A 1 -0.80 -9.87 -13.54
N SER A 2 -1.21 -8.91 -14.38
CA SER A 2 -1.62 -7.54 -14.01
C SER A 2 -0.59 -6.62 -13.33
N SER A 3 0.63 -6.50 -13.85
CA SER A 3 1.47 -5.33 -13.55
C SER A 3 1.15 -4.22 -14.54
N GLN A 4 0.31 -3.24 -14.17
CA GLN A 4 0.35 -1.84 -14.68
C GLN A 4 -0.88 -1.06 -14.23
N ASN A 5 -0.97 -0.88 -12.92
CA ASN A 5 -1.46 0.35 -12.29
C ASN A 5 -0.98 0.28 -10.85
N SER A 6 0.34 0.18 -10.65
CA SER A 6 0.92 0.43 -9.33
C SER A 6 0.63 1.90 -9.04
N LEU A 7 -0.44 2.13 -8.30
CA LEU A 7 -0.77 3.45 -7.80
C LEU A 7 0.42 3.91 -6.99
N ASP A 8 1.14 4.90 -7.49
CA ASP A 8 2.18 5.56 -6.72
C ASP A 8 1.50 6.24 -5.54
N LEU A 9 1.66 5.64 -4.36
CA LEU A 9 0.97 6.04 -3.15
C LEU A 9 1.39 7.46 -2.73
N ASP A 10 2.64 7.84 -2.98
CA ASP A 10 3.12 9.18 -2.65
C ASP A 10 2.46 10.23 -3.54
N ILE A 11 2.34 9.95 -4.85
CA ILE A 11 1.62 10.83 -5.77
C ILE A 11 0.14 10.93 -5.40
N ALA A 12 -0.50 9.81 -5.04
CA ALA A 12 -1.90 9.78 -4.64
C ALA A 12 -2.16 10.59 -3.37
N LEU A 13 -1.35 10.39 -2.33
CA LEU A 13 -1.46 11.10 -1.06
C LEU A 13 -1.20 12.59 -1.22
N ARG A 14 -0.25 12.98 -2.06
CA ARG A 14 0.02 14.38 -2.38
C ARG A 14 -1.18 15.05 -3.03
N LYS A 15 -1.80 14.42 -4.04
CA LYS A 15 -2.99 14.97 -4.69
C LYS A 15 -4.18 15.08 -3.74
N ILE A 16 -4.38 14.10 -2.87
CA ILE A 16 -5.44 14.15 -1.85
C ILE A 16 -5.19 15.30 -0.87
N HIS A 17 -3.95 15.56 -0.49
CA HIS A 17 -3.61 16.70 0.34
C HIS A 17 -3.88 18.05 -0.37
N GLU A 18 -3.58 18.15 -1.66
CA GLU A 18 -3.90 19.33 -2.47
C GLU A 18 -5.42 19.58 -2.55
N LEU A 19 -6.23 18.52 -2.73
CA LEU A 19 -7.70 18.60 -2.69
C LEU A 19 -8.24 18.98 -1.31
N ALA A 20 -7.64 18.45 -0.25
CA ALA A 20 -7.98 18.76 1.14
C ALA A 20 -7.87 20.25 1.44
N ILE A 21 -6.83 20.91 0.92
CA ILE A 21 -6.61 22.36 1.09
C ILE A 21 -7.62 23.17 0.25
N ALA A 22 -7.97 22.69 -0.95
CA ALA A 22 -8.86 23.41 -1.86
C ALA A 22 -10.33 23.46 -1.40
N ASP A 23 -10.83 22.40 -0.74
CA ASP A 23 -12.24 22.27 -0.35
C ASP A 23 -12.61 22.92 1.01
N GLY A 24 -11.66 23.60 1.67
CA GLY A 24 -11.86 24.20 2.99
C GLY A 24 -12.00 23.17 4.14
N ASP A 25 -12.35 23.61 5.35
CA ASP A 25 -12.26 22.79 6.57
C ASP A 25 -13.03 21.45 6.51
N LEU A 26 -14.20 21.43 5.86
CA LEU A 26 -15.01 20.20 5.76
C LEU A 26 -14.40 19.19 4.78
N GLY A 27 -13.89 19.67 3.63
CA GLY A 27 -13.18 18.83 2.68
C GLY A 27 -11.82 18.36 3.21
N PHE A 28 -11.16 19.19 4.02
CA PHE A 28 -9.89 18.83 4.64
C PHE A 28 -10.00 17.57 5.50
N ALA A 29 -10.99 17.50 6.39
CA ALA A 29 -11.19 16.33 7.25
C ALA A 29 -11.49 15.05 6.46
N TYR A 30 -12.31 15.16 5.41
CA TYR A 30 -12.68 14.05 4.55
C TYR A 30 -11.48 13.52 3.75
N TRP A 31 -10.79 14.39 3.03
CA TRP A 31 -9.61 14.02 2.23
C TRP A 31 -8.47 13.52 3.10
N HIS A 32 -8.26 14.11 4.27
CA HIS A 32 -7.28 13.62 5.24
C HIS A 32 -7.59 12.18 5.70
N ALA A 33 -8.86 11.87 5.99
CA ALA A 33 -9.26 10.51 6.37
C ALA A 33 -9.02 9.50 5.23
N ILE A 34 -9.30 9.89 3.98
CA ILE A 34 -8.99 9.06 2.80
C ILE A 34 -7.48 8.83 2.67
N GLY A 35 -6.67 9.88 2.85
CA GLY A 35 -5.21 9.76 2.83
C GLY A 35 -4.68 8.79 3.88
N GLN A 36 -5.22 8.82 5.10
CA GLN A 36 -4.84 7.86 6.14
C GLN A 36 -5.22 6.41 5.78
N LEU A 37 -6.40 6.22 5.19
CA LEU A 37 -6.85 4.90 4.76
C LEU A 37 -5.93 4.32 3.68
N LEU A 38 -5.58 5.12 2.68
CA LEU A 38 -4.67 4.71 1.61
C LEU A 38 -3.27 4.40 2.14
N ARG A 39 -2.76 5.20 3.08
CA ARG A 39 -1.47 4.92 3.73
C ARG A 39 -1.48 3.56 4.41
N ARG A 40 -2.50 3.28 5.24
CA ARG A 40 -2.65 1.97 5.91
C ARG A 40 -2.77 0.81 4.92
N ALA A 41 -3.47 1.01 3.80
CA ALA A 41 -3.59 0.00 2.76
C ALA A 41 -2.22 -0.28 2.09
N GLY A 42 -1.41 0.76 1.86
CA GLY A 42 -0.04 0.63 1.38
C GLY A 42 0.83 -0.15 2.37
N ASP A 43 0.82 0.25 3.65
CA ASP A 43 1.59 -0.43 4.69
C ASP A 43 1.21 -1.93 4.79
N MET A 44 -0.09 -2.25 4.70
CA MET A 44 -0.57 -3.65 4.69
C MET A 44 -0.13 -4.41 3.43
N GLN A 45 -0.08 -3.76 2.27
CA GLN A 45 0.42 -4.39 1.05
C GLN A 45 1.90 -4.73 1.16
N ASP A 46 2.72 -3.82 1.71
CA ASP A 46 4.14 -4.07 1.95
C ASP A 46 4.36 -5.25 2.91
N GLU A 47 3.53 -5.38 3.95
CA GLU A 47 3.56 -6.51 4.88
C GLU A 47 3.18 -7.82 4.20
N ILE A 48 2.13 -7.83 3.37
CA ILE A 48 1.74 -9.00 2.56
C ILE A 48 2.88 -9.43 1.64
N ASP A 49 3.52 -8.48 0.95
CA ASP A 49 4.63 -8.75 0.04
C ASP A 49 5.86 -9.29 0.78
N PHE A 50 6.11 -8.79 2.00
CA PHE A 50 7.15 -9.32 2.87
C PHE A 50 6.85 -10.77 3.31
N LEU A 51 5.66 -11.03 3.85
CA LEU A 51 5.25 -12.34 4.34
C LEU A 51 5.22 -13.38 3.21
N THR A 52 4.78 -12.97 2.00
CA THR A 52 4.81 -13.80 0.80
C THR A 52 6.23 -14.25 0.48
N ARG A 53 7.21 -13.32 0.49
CA ARG A 53 8.62 -13.62 0.24
C ARG A 53 9.25 -14.52 1.32
N GLU A 54 8.88 -14.36 2.58
CA GLU A 54 9.32 -15.27 3.66
C GLU A 54 8.76 -16.68 3.46
N LEU A 55 7.48 -16.78 3.14
CA LEU A 55 6.80 -18.06 2.93
C LEU A 55 7.36 -18.82 1.71
N GLU A 56 7.67 -18.13 0.63
CA GLU A 56 8.36 -18.70 -0.53
C GLU A 56 9.76 -19.22 -0.18
N ARG A 57 10.52 -18.48 0.64
CA ARG A 57 11.83 -18.94 1.15
C ARG A 57 11.70 -20.20 1.99
N CYS A 58 10.76 -20.25 2.92
CA CYS A 58 10.49 -21.44 3.72
C CYS A 58 10.14 -22.65 2.85
N ARG A 59 9.26 -22.47 1.86
CA ARG A 59 8.90 -23.53 0.90
C ARG A 59 10.12 -24.02 0.10
N ALA A 60 10.99 -23.11 -0.35
CA ALA A 60 12.20 -23.47 -1.07
C ALA A 60 13.20 -24.25 -0.20
N ILE A 61 13.35 -23.88 1.08
CA ILE A 61 14.19 -24.62 2.04
C ILE A 61 13.64 -26.04 2.25
N LEU A 62 12.33 -26.17 2.48
CA LEU A 62 11.69 -27.47 2.64
C LEU A 62 11.86 -28.35 1.41
N ALA A 63 11.68 -27.78 0.20
CA ALA A 63 11.88 -28.50 -1.05
C ALA A 63 13.32 -28.98 -1.23
N ARG A 64 14.32 -28.21 -0.76
CA ARG A 64 15.74 -28.60 -0.78
C ARG A 64 16.09 -29.67 0.24
N ASN A 65 15.39 -29.72 1.37
CA ASN A 65 15.69 -30.66 2.46
C ASN A 65 14.95 -32.02 2.31
N CYS A 66 14.01 -32.13 1.37
CA CYS A 66 13.25 -33.35 1.09
C CYS A 66 13.69 -34.08 -0.21
N GLY A 67 14.80 -33.68 -0.82
CA GLY A 67 15.43 -34.34 -1.97
C GLY A 67 16.82 -34.83 -1.63
#